data_AF-A0A1F5KKJ8-F1
#
_entry.id   AF-A0A1F5KKJ8-F1
#
_cell.length_a   1.000
_cell.length_b   1.000
_cell.length_c   1.000
_cell.angle_alpha   90.00
_cell.angle_beta   90.00
_cell.angle_gamma   90.00
#
_symmetry.space_group_name_H-M   'P 1'
#
loop_
_entity.id
_entity.type
_entity.pdbx_description
1 polymer ?
#
loop_
_entity_poly.entity_id
_entity_poly.type
_entity_poly.pdbx_seq_one_letter_code
_entity_poly.pdbx_strand_id
1 'polypeptide(L)'
;MKDDENSHYLIYRVLGITDEEGALIDIYQNKGRFLYKYAGSFLEEATLLCFKEKFPGSKGKTRIENKIGQRPKTFEIDCLVENEAFEIKWKDATTDGDHITKEHTRLRSIKAAGYTPIRIMFYYPTREQAMRIQQTLRTLYLGVDGKYYFGDEAWEYVKEKTGVDLKGILTRIADKNQNG
;
A
#
# COMPACT_ATOMS: atom_id res chain seq x y z
N MET A 1 -18.31 -21.91 -8.53
CA MET A 1 -18.93 -21.03 -9.54
C MET A 1 -20.13 -21.66 -10.23
N LYS A 2 -20.03 -22.82 -10.92
CA LYS A 2 -21.25 -23.51 -11.42
C LYS A 2 -22.04 -24.21 -10.31
N ASP A 3 -21.35 -24.60 -9.24
CA ASP A 3 -21.93 -25.28 -8.08
C ASP A 3 -22.13 -24.35 -6.88
N ASP A 4 -21.98 -23.03 -7.07
CA ASP A 4 -22.20 -22.06 -5.98
C ASP A 4 -23.70 -21.83 -5.82
N GLU A 5 -24.15 -21.71 -4.56
CA GLU A 5 -25.51 -21.32 -4.27
C GLU A 5 -25.74 -19.85 -4.67
N ASN A 6 -26.56 -19.62 -5.70
CA ASN A 6 -26.84 -18.27 -6.24
C ASN A 6 -28.16 -17.67 -5.69
N SER A 7 -28.57 -18.04 -4.48
CA SER A 7 -29.83 -17.58 -3.89
C SER A 7 -29.87 -16.05 -3.73
N HIS A 8 -28.71 -15.40 -3.58
CA HIS A 8 -28.58 -13.94 -3.53
C HIS A 8 -28.97 -13.23 -4.83
N TYR A 9 -29.04 -13.92 -5.98
CA TYR A 9 -29.44 -13.31 -7.25
C TYR A 9 -30.89 -12.82 -7.26
N LEU A 10 -31.71 -13.29 -6.32
CA LEU A 10 -33.01 -12.67 -6.07
C LEU A 10 -32.89 -11.16 -5.86
N ILE A 11 -31.89 -10.71 -5.08
CA ILE A 11 -31.68 -9.28 -4.81
C ILE A 11 -31.20 -8.55 -6.07
N TYR A 12 -30.33 -9.17 -6.87
CA TYR A 12 -29.89 -8.60 -8.15
C TYR A 12 -31.08 -8.38 -9.09
N ARG A 13 -31.97 -9.36 -9.21
CA ARG A 13 -33.19 -9.24 -10.03
C ARG A 13 -34.17 -8.19 -9.51
N VAL A 14 -34.33 -8.05 -8.18
CA VAL A 14 -35.12 -6.95 -7.58
C VAL A 14 -34.57 -5.58 -8.01
N LEU A 15 -33.26 -5.46 -8.21
CA LEU A 15 -32.61 -4.25 -8.69
C LEU A 15 -32.57 -4.12 -10.23
N GLY A 16 -33.20 -5.04 -10.96
CA GLY A 16 -33.27 -5.03 -12.43
C GLY A 16 -32.04 -5.60 -13.14
N ILE A 17 -31.17 -6.31 -12.43
CA ILE A 17 -29.96 -6.97 -12.98
C ILE A 17 -30.29 -8.42 -13.31
N THR A 18 -29.91 -8.89 -14.51
CA THR A 18 -30.15 -10.30 -14.91
C THR A 18 -29.21 -11.26 -14.19
N ASP A 19 -29.53 -12.56 -14.19
CA ASP A 19 -28.67 -13.58 -13.59
C ASP A 19 -27.30 -13.65 -14.32
N GLU A 20 -27.27 -13.45 -15.63
CA GLU A 20 -26.02 -13.39 -16.41
C GLU A 20 -25.16 -12.17 -16.04
N GLU A 21 -25.79 -10.99 -15.91
CA GLU A 21 -25.10 -9.78 -15.47
C GLU A 21 -24.58 -9.93 -14.04
N GLY A 22 -25.39 -10.49 -13.14
CA GLY A 22 -25.01 -10.81 -11.77
C GLY A 22 -23.80 -11.74 -11.70
N ALA A 23 -23.77 -12.79 -12.51
CA ALA A 23 -22.64 -13.71 -12.62
C ALA A 23 -21.37 -13.01 -13.10
N LEU A 24 -21.47 -12.15 -14.10
CA LEU A 24 -20.32 -11.37 -14.57
C LEU A 24 -19.81 -10.39 -13.50
N ILE A 25 -20.71 -9.70 -12.79
CA ILE A 25 -20.36 -8.79 -11.69
C ILE A 25 -19.55 -9.55 -10.62
N ASP A 26 -20.05 -10.71 -10.17
CA ASP A 26 -19.36 -11.52 -9.16
C ASP A 26 -17.98 -12.00 -9.66
N ILE A 27 -17.88 -12.44 -10.93
CA ILE A 27 -16.59 -12.82 -11.54
C ILE A 27 -15.61 -11.65 -11.52
N TYR A 28 -16.03 -10.47 -12.00
CA TYR A 28 -15.15 -9.31 -12.11
C TYR A 28 -14.79 -8.73 -10.75
N GLN A 29 -15.70 -8.77 -9.77
CA GLN A 29 -15.40 -8.39 -8.40
C GLN A 29 -14.31 -9.29 -7.80
N ASN A 30 -14.41 -10.60 -8.01
CA ASN A 30 -13.42 -11.56 -7.53
C ASN A 30 -12.07 -11.40 -8.23
N LYS A 31 -12.07 -11.27 -9.57
CA LYS A 31 -10.86 -11.00 -10.35
C LYS A 31 -10.20 -9.69 -9.95
N GLY A 32 -11.00 -8.64 -9.76
CA GLY A 32 -10.54 -7.33 -9.30
C GLY A 32 -9.90 -7.40 -7.93
N ARG A 33 -10.55 -8.07 -6.96
CA ARG A 33 -10.01 -8.28 -5.61
C ARG A 33 -8.70 -9.06 -5.63
N PHE A 34 -8.65 -10.14 -6.42
CA PHE A 34 -7.44 -10.93 -6.61
C PHE A 34 -6.31 -10.05 -7.15
N LEU A 35 -6.51 -9.41 -8.30
CA LEU A 35 -5.48 -8.60 -8.95
C LEU A 35 -4.99 -7.48 -8.03
N TYR A 36 -5.90 -6.75 -7.38
CA TYR A 36 -5.54 -5.62 -6.51
C TYR A 36 -4.69 -6.06 -5.32
N LYS A 37 -5.03 -7.20 -4.69
CA LYS A 37 -4.27 -7.76 -3.57
C LYS A 37 -2.86 -8.17 -4.03
N TYR A 38 -2.76 -8.97 -5.08
CA TYR A 38 -1.47 -9.51 -5.52
C TYR A 38 -0.57 -8.47 -6.17
N ALA A 39 -1.12 -7.49 -6.91
CA ALA A 39 -0.33 -6.37 -7.43
C ALA A 39 0.27 -5.53 -6.30
N GLY A 40 -0.50 -5.29 -5.23
CA GLY A 40 -0.01 -4.59 -4.05
C GLY A 40 1.11 -5.34 -3.33
N SER A 41 0.86 -6.59 -2.97
CA SER A 41 1.87 -7.43 -2.31
C SER A 41 3.12 -7.61 -3.16
N PHE A 42 2.97 -7.84 -4.47
CA PHE A 42 4.09 -7.98 -5.39
C PHE A 42 5.01 -6.74 -5.39
N LEU A 43 4.43 -5.53 -5.51
CA LEU A 43 5.25 -4.32 -5.56
C LEU A 43 5.89 -4.00 -4.21
N GLU A 44 5.17 -4.24 -3.11
CA GLU A 44 5.72 -4.11 -1.76
C GLU A 44 6.90 -5.07 -1.55
N GLU A 45 6.75 -6.36 -1.89
CA GLU A 45 7.81 -7.37 -1.78
C GLU A 45 9.00 -7.08 -2.69
N ALA A 46 8.77 -6.68 -3.94
CA ALA A 46 9.84 -6.29 -4.86
C ALA A 46 10.65 -5.10 -4.32
N THR A 47 9.98 -4.13 -3.72
CA THR A 47 10.64 -2.98 -3.06
C THR A 47 11.47 -3.45 -1.87
N LEU A 48 10.91 -4.31 -1.01
CA LEU A 48 11.64 -4.90 0.12
C LEU A 48 12.89 -5.65 -0.32
N LEU A 49 12.85 -6.36 -1.45
CA LEU A 49 14.02 -7.02 -2.03
C LEU A 49 15.10 -6.01 -2.43
N CYS A 50 14.74 -4.88 -3.04
CA CYS A 50 15.70 -3.81 -3.35
C CYS A 50 16.41 -3.29 -2.09
N PHE A 51 15.66 -3.05 -1.01
CA PHE A 51 16.23 -2.62 0.26
C PHE A 51 17.11 -3.69 0.90
N LYS A 52 16.69 -4.95 0.87
CA LYS A 52 17.46 -6.06 1.43
C LYS A 52 18.78 -6.28 0.70
N GLU A 53 18.80 -6.14 -0.61
CA GLU A 53 20.01 -6.26 -1.43
C GLU A 53 21.02 -5.16 -1.08
N LYS A 54 20.58 -3.90 -1.01
CA LYS A 54 21.46 -2.78 -0.67
C LYS A 54 21.88 -2.77 0.80
N PHE A 55 20.96 -3.12 1.68
CA PHE A 55 21.12 -3.08 3.13
C PHE A 55 20.85 -4.49 3.71
N PRO A 56 21.85 -5.39 3.72
CA PRO A 56 21.67 -6.76 4.24
C PRO A 56 21.23 -6.83 5.70
N GLY A 57 21.51 -5.78 6.49
CA GLY A 57 21.08 -5.63 7.88
C GLY A 57 19.67 -5.02 8.05
N SER A 58 18.99 -4.69 6.96
CA SER A 58 17.60 -4.24 7.01
C SER A 58 16.69 -5.32 7.60
N LYS A 59 15.72 -4.90 8.39
CA LYS A 59 14.68 -5.79 8.92
C LYS A 59 13.44 -5.63 8.07
N GLY A 60 12.81 -6.74 7.71
CA GLY A 60 11.46 -6.72 7.15
C GLY A 60 10.42 -6.32 8.21
N LYS A 61 9.19 -6.82 8.04
CA LYS A 61 8.06 -6.53 8.93
C LYS A 61 8.44 -6.57 10.42
N THR A 62 8.52 -5.40 11.03
CA THR A 62 8.93 -5.19 12.42
C THR A 62 7.78 -4.57 13.19
N ARG A 63 7.54 -5.04 14.41
CA ARG A 63 6.51 -4.46 15.28
C ARG A 63 7.15 -3.56 16.33
N ILE A 64 6.55 -2.39 16.54
CA ILE A 64 6.90 -1.47 17.63
C ILE A 64 5.73 -1.32 18.59
N GLU A 65 6.02 -1.02 19.84
CA GLU A 65 5.00 -0.73 20.84
C GLU A 65 4.28 0.59 20.54
N ASN A 66 2.97 0.59 20.76
CA ASN A 66 2.20 1.83 20.78
C ASN A 66 2.47 2.55 22.11
N LYS A 67 3.38 3.53 22.08
CA LYS A 67 3.74 4.35 23.26
C LYS A 67 2.78 5.50 23.54
N ILE A 68 1.80 5.74 22.66
CA ILE A 68 0.98 6.95 22.67
C ILE A 68 -0.49 6.64 23.04
N GLY A 69 -1.01 5.50 22.60
CA GLY A 69 -2.40 5.10 22.82
C GLY A 69 -2.53 3.70 23.40
N GLN A 70 -3.77 3.29 23.71
CA GLN A 70 -4.05 1.98 24.28
C GLN A 70 -4.26 0.88 23.22
N ARG A 71 -4.75 1.25 22.03
CA ARG A 71 -5.01 0.33 20.92
C ARG A 71 -4.66 0.98 19.57
N PRO A 72 -4.11 0.21 18.61
CA PRO A 72 -3.59 -1.16 18.77
C PRO A 72 -2.39 -1.20 19.74
N LYS A 73 -2.05 -2.37 20.29
CA LYS A 73 -0.90 -2.50 21.22
C LYS A 73 0.44 -2.28 20.53
N THR A 74 0.51 -2.61 19.26
CA THR A 74 1.71 -2.47 18.44
C THR A 74 1.35 -1.93 17.07
N PHE A 75 2.33 -1.31 16.42
CA PHE A 75 2.28 -0.92 15.02
C PHE A 75 3.30 -1.71 14.21
N GLU A 76 2.95 -2.03 12.97
CA GLU A 76 3.87 -2.64 12.01
C GLU A 76 4.65 -1.56 11.24
N ILE A 77 5.90 -1.87 10.94
CA ILE A 77 6.80 -1.16 10.04
C ILE A 77 7.16 -2.18 8.96
N ASP A 78 6.95 -1.84 7.69
CA ASP A 78 7.17 -2.76 6.58
C ASP A 78 8.65 -3.10 6.39
N CYS A 79 9.51 -2.08 6.53
CA CYS A 79 10.97 -2.23 6.50
C CYS A 79 11.64 -1.26 7.47
N LEU A 80 12.64 -1.73 8.19
CA LEU A 80 13.51 -0.89 9.02
C LEU A 80 14.94 -0.96 8.49
N VAL A 81 15.48 0.18 8.09
CA VAL A 81 16.87 0.33 7.66
C VAL A 81 17.53 1.33 8.61
N GLU A 82 18.45 0.85 9.44
CA GLU A 82 19.09 1.67 10.48
C GLU A 82 18.04 2.38 11.37
N ASN A 83 17.93 3.70 11.27
CA ASN A 83 16.95 4.51 11.99
C ASN A 83 15.74 4.92 11.13
N GLU A 84 15.65 4.49 9.87
CA GLU A 84 14.56 4.82 8.95
C GLU A 84 13.50 3.70 8.93
N ALA A 85 12.27 4.04 9.31
CA ALA A 85 11.12 3.15 9.38
C ALA A 85 10.18 3.38 8.19
N PHE A 86 10.17 2.45 7.25
CA PHE A 86 9.43 2.56 6.00
C PHE A 86 8.03 1.96 6.09
N GLU A 87 7.07 2.72 5.59
CA GLU A 87 5.75 2.28 5.13
C GLU A 87 5.78 2.24 3.60
N ILE A 88 5.53 1.08 3.01
CA ILE A 88 5.54 0.89 1.56
C ILE A 88 4.10 0.68 1.11
N LYS A 89 3.70 1.41 0.07
CA LYS A 89 2.38 1.31 -0.53
C LYS A 89 2.51 1.32 -2.04
N TRP A 90 1.89 0.36 -2.70
CA TRP A 90 1.74 0.45 -4.15
C TRP A 90 0.76 1.58 -4.53
N LYS A 91 -0.37 1.66 -3.84
CA LYS A 91 -1.42 2.68 -3.99
C LYS A 91 -2.25 2.73 -2.72
N ASP A 92 -2.59 3.93 -2.25
CA ASP A 92 -3.55 4.10 -1.16
C ASP A 92 -4.78 4.87 -1.65
N ALA A 93 -5.92 4.18 -1.65
CA ALA A 93 -7.21 4.69 -2.07
C ALA A 93 -8.17 4.88 -0.87
N THR A 94 -7.65 4.93 0.36
CA THR A 94 -8.47 5.17 1.54
C THR A 94 -9.26 6.46 1.39
N THR A 95 -10.53 6.39 1.78
CA THR A 95 -11.46 7.53 1.81
C THR A 95 -11.95 7.81 3.23
N ASP A 96 -11.51 7.00 4.19
CA ASP A 96 -11.96 7.05 5.57
C ASP A 96 -10.98 7.87 6.43
N GLY A 97 -11.52 8.89 7.10
CA GLY A 97 -10.78 9.80 7.97
C GLY A 97 -10.20 9.12 9.20
N ASP A 98 -10.74 7.98 9.64
CA ASP A 98 -10.21 7.21 10.77
C ASP A 98 -8.77 6.71 10.51
N HIS A 99 -8.40 6.55 9.24
CA HIS A 99 -7.04 6.20 8.86
C HIS A 99 -6.03 7.29 9.22
N ILE A 100 -6.42 8.58 9.18
CA ILE A 100 -5.54 9.71 9.50
C ILE A 100 -5.16 9.66 10.98
N THR A 101 -6.14 9.47 11.87
CA THR A 101 -5.91 9.43 13.32
C THR A 101 -5.04 8.23 13.72
N LYS A 102 -5.28 7.07 13.11
CA LYS A 102 -4.46 5.87 13.34
C LYS A 102 -3.01 6.09 12.87
N GLU A 103 -2.84 6.65 11.67
CA GLU A 103 -1.50 6.92 11.13
C GLU A 103 -0.77 7.97 11.97
N HIS A 104 -1.43 9.04 12.40
CA HIS A 104 -0.84 10.04 13.29
C HIS A 104 -0.30 9.42 14.60
N THR A 105 -1.07 8.52 15.22
CA THR A 105 -0.65 7.80 16.43
C THR A 105 0.54 6.88 16.16
N ARG A 106 0.53 6.20 15.01
CA ARG A 106 1.62 5.35 14.56
C ARG A 106 2.91 6.14 14.37
N LEU A 107 2.86 7.28 13.68
CA LEU A 107 4.02 8.15 13.44
C LEU A 107 4.66 8.64 14.74
N ARG A 108 3.85 9.09 15.69
CA ARG A 108 4.35 9.48 17.02
C ARG A 108 4.99 8.31 17.76
N SER A 109 4.43 7.10 17.65
CA SER A 109 5.01 5.90 18.26
C SER A 109 6.35 5.52 17.62
N ILE A 110 6.47 5.63 16.29
CA ILE A 110 7.73 5.43 15.55
C ILE A 110 8.79 6.43 16.01
N LYS A 111 8.44 7.73 16.10
CA LYS A 111 9.36 8.76 16.61
C LYS A 111 9.76 8.53 18.06
N ALA A 112 8.82 8.15 18.93
CA ALA A 112 9.09 7.82 20.33
C ALA A 112 9.94 6.53 20.50
N ALA A 113 10.05 5.72 19.45
CA ALA A 113 10.98 4.59 19.38
C ALA A 113 12.37 4.99 18.82
N GLY A 114 12.57 6.26 18.45
CA GLY A 114 13.84 6.78 17.93
C GLY A 114 14.01 6.64 16.42
N TYR A 115 12.95 6.29 15.69
CA TYR A 115 12.99 6.08 14.24
C TYR A 115 12.42 7.26 13.46
N THR A 116 12.91 7.48 12.25
CA THR A 116 12.37 8.43 11.28
C THR A 116 11.33 7.74 10.40
N PRO A 117 10.04 8.12 10.48
CA PRO A 117 9.02 7.51 9.63
C PRO A 117 9.16 7.99 8.19
N ILE A 118 9.15 7.06 7.25
CA ILE A 118 9.21 7.34 5.81
C ILE A 118 8.09 6.58 5.11
N ARG A 119 7.36 7.26 4.24
CA ARG A 119 6.34 6.63 3.40
C ARG A 119 6.72 6.70 1.93
N ILE A 120 6.58 5.57 1.25
CA ILE A 120 6.80 5.42 -0.18
C ILE A 120 5.49 4.95 -0.79
N MET A 121 4.90 5.75 -1.68
CA MET A 121 3.64 5.42 -2.36
C MET A 121 3.77 5.52 -3.88
N PHE A 122 3.89 4.39 -4.58
CA PHE A 122 4.24 4.39 -6.01
C PHE A 122 3.18 4.99 -6.93
N TYR A 123 1.90 4.79 -6.64
CA TYR A 123 0.79 5.29 -7.45
C TYR A 123 -0.14 6.16 -6.62
N TYR A 124 -0.32 7.40 -7.04
CA TYR A 124 -1.22 8.34 -6.39
C TYR A 124 -2.70 7.98 -6.66
N PRO A 125 -3.60 8.11 -5.67
CA PRO A 125 -5.02 7.89 -5.93
C PRO A 125 -5.59 8.94 -6.88
N THR A 126 -6.62 8.55 -7.64
CA THR A 126 -7.33 9.44 -8.58
C THR A 126 -8.64 10.02 -8.00
N ARG A 127 -9.19 9.40 -6.95
CA ARG A 127 -10.41 9.86 -6.30
C ARG A 127 -10.10 11.06 -5.42
N GLU A 128 -10.86 12.15 -5.59
CA GLU A 128 -10.62 13.42 -4.89
C GLU A 128 -10.52 13.29 -3.37
N GLN A 129 -11.45 12.54 -2.75
CA GLN A 129 -11.43 12.29 -1.31
C GLN A 129 -10.15 11.57 -0.86
N ALA A 130 -9.69 10.58 -1.62
CA ALA A 130 -8.44 9.87 -1.32
C ALA A 130 -7.23 10.79 -1.50
N MET A 131 -7.22 11.66 -2.52
CA MET A 131 -6.16 12.67 -2.70
C MET A 131 -6.06 13.60 -1.47
N ARG A 132 -7.19 14.12 -0.98
CA ARG A 132 -7.22 14.99 0.22
C ARG A 132 -6.67 14.28 1.46
N ILE A 133 -6.97 12.99 1.62
CA ILE A 133 -6.41 12.20 2.73
C ILE A 133 -4.91 12.02 2.56
N GLN A 134 -4.41 11.67 1.37
CA GLN A 134 -2.96 11.52 1.16
C GLN A 134 -2.20 12.84 1.34
N GLN A 135 -2.79 13.98 0.97
CA GLN A 135 -2.24 15.31 1.28
C GLN A 135 -2.15 15.55 2.81
N THR A 136 -3.20 15.17 3.55
CA THR A 136 -3.18 15.28 5.01
C THR A 136 -2.13 14.37 5.64
N LEU A 137 -2.02 13.12 5.17
CA LEU A 137 -0.99 12.19 5.61
C LEU A 137 0.42 12.72 5.32
N ARG A 138 0.65 13.33 4.15
CA ARG A 138 1.92 13.98 3.83
C ARG A 138 2.29 15.04 4.87
N THR A 139 1.35 15.92 5.21
CA THR A 139 1.57 16.95 6.24
C THR A 139 1.88 16.33 7.60
N LEU A 140 1.23 15.22 7.97
CA LEU A 140 1.53 14.52 9.23
C LEU A 140 2.93 13.93 9.27
N TYR A 141 3.38 13.30 8.18
CA TYR A 141 4.75 12.78 8.08
C TYR A 141 5.76 13.91 8.22
N LEU A 142 5.59 15.00 7.48
CA LEU A 142 6.50 16.16 7.55
C LEU A 142 6.48 16.82 8.93
N GLY A 143 5.31 16.92 9.57
CA GLY A 143 5.14 17.53 10.89
C GLY A 143 5.81 16.77 12.04
N VAL A 144 6.29 15.54 11.81
CA VAL A 144 7.08 14.77 12.78
C VAL A 144 8.54 14.57 12.33
N ASP A 145 9.03 15.42 11.42
CA ASP A 145 10.32 15.29 10.73
C ASP A 145 10.50 13.95 10.00
N GLY A 146 9.39 13.38 9.53
CA GLY A 146 9.37 12.23 8.64
C GLY A 146 9.45 12.62 7.18
N LYS A 147 9.42 11.63 6.30
CA LYS A 147 9.48 11.83 4.83
C LYS A 147 8.30 11.13 4.16
N TYR A 148 7.83 11.69 3.04
CA TYR A 148 6.71 11.16 2.29
C TYR A 148 6.99 11.35 0.80
N TYR A 149 7.13 10.25 0.07
CA TYR A 149 7.41 10.19 -1.36
C TYR A 149 6.26 9.52 -2.08
N PHE A 150 5.85 10.06 -3.22
CA PHE A 150 4.84 9.42 -4.05
C PHE A 150 5.07 9.59 -5.55
N GLY A 151 4.45 8.73 -6.35
CA GLY A 151 4.58 8.81 -7.80
C GLY A 151 6.04 8.64 -8.23
N ASP A 152 6.51 9.49 -9.14
CA ASP A 152 7.90 9.47 -9.62
C ASP A 152 8.92 9.72 -8.50
N GLU A 153 8.59 10.52 -7.47
CA GLU A 153 9.48 10.71 -6.32
C GLU A 153 9.70 9.40 -5.55
N ALA A 154 8.68 8.55 -5.45
CA ALA A 154 8.81 7.25 -4.80
C ALA A 154 9.72 6.30 -5.59
N TRP A 155 9.58 6.29 -6.92
CA TRP A 155 10.43 5.48 -7.80
C TRP A 155 11.88 5.93 -7.74
N GLU A 156 12.14 7.23 -7.86
CA GLU A 156 13.50 7.76 -7.82
C GLU A 156 14.12 7.58 -6.42
N TYR A 157 13.35 7.79 -5.35
CA TYR A 157 13.85 7.56 -3.99
C TYR A 157 14.33 6.12 -3.78
N VAL A 158 13.56 5.12 -4.23
CA VAL A 158 13.99 3.71 -4.14
C VAL A 158 15.27 3.48 -4.93
N LYS A 159 15.37 4.03 -6.13
CA LYS A 159 16.55 3.90 -6.98
C LYS A 159 17.78 4.58 -6.38
N GLU A 160 17.66 5.80 -5.88
CA GLU A 160 18.75 6.52 -5.22
C GLU A 160 19.19 5.81 -3.93
N LYS A 161 18.22 5.37 -3.12
CA LYS A 161 18.49 4.74 -1.83
C LYS A 161 19.09 3.34 -1.98
N THR A 162 18.63 2.55 -2.95
CA THR A 162 19.03 1.14 -3.12
C THR A 162 20.05 0.91 -4.24
N GLY A 163 20.17 1.83 -5.19
CA GLY A 163 20.90 1.64 -6.45
C GLY A 163 20.15 0.80 -7.48
N VAL A 164 18.93 0.35 -7.19
CA VAL A 164 18.14 -0.53 -8.07
C VAL A 164 17.06 0.25 -8.81
N ASP A 165 17.12 0.26 -10.14
CA ASP A 165 16.05 0.81 -10.99
C ASP A 165 14.86 -0.16 -11.08
N LEU A 166 14.07 -0.22 -10.01
CA LEU A 166 12.90 -1.09 -9.92
C LEU A 166 11.87 -0.76 -11.00
N LYS A 167 11.60 0.53 -11.27
CA LYS A 167 10.65 0.95 -12.31
C LYS A 167 11.07 0.41 -13.67
N GLY A 168 12.34 0.59 -14.06
CA GLY A 168 12.87 0.08 -15.32
C GLY A 168 12.88 -1.44 -15.41
N ILE A 169 13.15 -2.17 -14.31
CA ILE A 169 13.04 -3.63 -14.28
C ILE A 169 11.60 -4.06 -14.59
N LEU A 170 10.62 -3.46 -13.91
CA LEU A 170 9.20 -3.79 -14.09
C LEU A 170 8.71 -3.44 -15.50
N THR A 171 9.11 -2.29 -16.05
CA THR A 171 8.81 -1.90 -17.43
C THR A 171 9.35 -2.93 -18.42
N ARG A 172 10.62 -3.35 -18.29
CA ARG A 172 11.20 -4.38 -19.17
C ARG A 172 10.49 -5.73 -19.08
N ILE A 173 9.99 -6.11 -17.91
CA ILE A 173 9.18 -7.34 -17.75
C ILE A 173 7.83 -7.18 -18.45
N ALA A 174 7.17 -6.02 -18.27
CA ALA A 174 5.90 -5.73 -18.92
C ALA A 174 6.01 -5.74 -20.44
N ASP A 175 7.03 -5.10 -21.01
CA ASP A 175 7.26 -5.03 -22.45
C ASP A 175 7.53 -6.41 -23.06
N LYS A 176 8.22 -7.31 -22.33
CA LYS A 176 8.42 -8.70 -22.77
C LYS A 176 7.11 -9.48 -22.83
N ASN A 177 6.23 -9.29 -21.86
CA ASN A 177 4.94 -9.98 -21.78
C ASN A 177 3.91 -9.48 -22.81
N GLN A 178 4.11 -8.30 -23.42
CA GLN A 178 3.25 -7.81 -24.51
C GLN A 178 3.67 -8.35 -25.89
N ASN A 179 4.91 -8.81 -26.02
CA ASN A 179 5.50 -9.28 -27.27
C ASN A 179 5.56 -10.82 -27.39
N GLY A 180 5.04 -11.56 -26.39
CA GLY A 180 4.97 -13.03 -26.37
C GLY A 180 3.56 -13.49 -26.13
#